data_AF-A0A7K8BDV8-F1
#
_entry.id   AF-A0A7K8BDV8-F1
#
_cell.length_a   1.000
_cell.length_b   1.000
_cell.length_c   1.000
_cell.angle_alpha   90.00
_cell.angle_beta   90.00
_cell.angle_gamma   90.00
#
_symmetry.space_group_name_H-M   'P 1'
#
loop_
_entity.id
_entity.type
_entity.pdbx_description
1 polymer ?
#
loop_
_entity_poly.entity_id
_entity_poly.type
_entity_poly.pdbx_seq_one_letter_code
_entity_poly.pdbx_strand_id
1 'polypeptide(L)' 'LSRGFGAVYKALDASTGQQVAIKKMTLQDEMSEELAVSEILVMRDNRNPNIVTYL' A
#
# COMPACT_ATOMS: atom_id res chain seq x y z
N LEU A 1 -0.79 -11.94 -15.14
CA LEU A 1 -0.14 -12.40 -13.89
C LEU A 1 -0.57 -11.49 -12.74
N SER A 2 -1.84 -11.56 -12.32
CA SER A 2 -2.33 -10.87 -11.11
C SER A 2 -2.49 -11.90 -10.00
N ARG A 3 -1.35 -12.42 -9.51
CA ARG A 3 -1.33 -13.11 -8.22
C ARG A 3 -0.90 -12.07 -7.20
N GLY A 4 -1.83 -11.55 -6.40
CA GLY A 4 -1.48 -10.66 -5.28
C GLY A 4 -2.51 -9.56 -5.04
N PHE A 5 -2.91 -9.45 -3.77
CA PHE A 5 -3.63 -8.45 -2.96
C PHE A 5 -3.96 -7.02 -3.50
N GLY A 6 -4.08 -6.78 -4.81
CA GLY A 6 -4.45 -5.48 -5.37
C GLY A 6 -3.56 -5.03 -6.53
N ALA A 7 -3.98 -3.96 -7.20
CA ALA A 7 -3.23 -3.35 -8.31
C ALA A 7 -2.36 -2.19 -7.81
N VAL A 8 -1.13 -2.09 -8.32
CA VAL A 8 -0.21 -1.00 -7.99
C VAL A 8 -0.04 -0.07 -9.19
N TYR A 9 -0.18 1.23 -8.96
CA TYR A 9 -0.07 2.27 -9.96
C TYR A 9 1.05 3.24 -9.61
N LYS A 10 1.76 3.72 -10.63
CA LYS A 10 2.68 4.85 -10.52
C LYS A 10 1.90 6.15 -10.71
N ALA A 11 2.09 7.12 -9.83
CA ALA A 11 1.44 8.42 -9.90
C ALA A 11 2.40 9.55 -9.51
N LEU A 12 1.98 10.79 -9.72
CA LEU A 12 2.62 11.98 -9.17
C LEU A 12 1.70 12.57 -8.11
N ASP A 13 2.25 12.91 -6.95
CA ASP A 13 1.57 13.74 -5.96
C ASP A 13 1.36 15.14 -6.58
N ALA A 14 0.10 15.59 -6.61
CA ALA A 14 -0.27 16.84 -7.27
C ALA A 14 0.27 18.09 -6.56
N SER A 15 0.56 18.00 -5.26
CA SER A 15 1.04 19.12 -4.44
C SER A 15 2.57 19.23 -4.45
N THR A 16 3.28 18.10 -4.47
CA THR A 16 4.74 18.06 -4.37
C THR A 16 5.44 17.73 -5.69
N GLY A 17 4.72 17.17 -6.67
CA GLY A 17 5.29 16.62 -7.89
C GLY A 17 6.08 15.32 -7.68
N GLN A 18 6.11 14.78 -6.47
CA GLN A 18 6.86 13.57 -6.14
C GLN A 18 6.23 12.33 -6.80
N GLN A 19 7.06 11.44 -7.35
CA GLN A 19 6.58 10.15 -7.84
C GLN A 19 6.24 9.22 -6.68
N VAL A 20 5.03 8.67 -6.70
CA VAL A 20 4.49 7.79 -5.65
C VAL A 20 3.94 6.49 -6.24
N ALA A 21 3.86 5.45 -5.40
CA ALA A 21 3.16 4.21 -5.71
C ALA A 21 1.82 4.17 -4.97
N ILE A 22 0.75 3.82 -5.68
CA ILE A 22 -0.60 3.70 -5.12
C ILE A 22 -1.05 2.25 -5.25
N LYS A 23 -1.22 1.56 -4.12
CA LYS A 23 -1.83 0.23 -4.10
C LYS A 23 -3.33 0.35 -3.90
N LYS A 24 -4.12 -0.14 -4.85
CA LYS A 24 -5.58 -0.25 -4.75
C LYS A 24 -5.96 -1.68 -4.39
N MET A 25 -6.64 -1.81 -3.25
CA MET A 25 -7.17 -3.08 -2.75
C MET A 25 -8.70 -3.07 -2.86
N THR A 26 -9.30 -4.24 -3.07
CA THR A 26 -10.75 -4.40 -2.98
C THR A 26 -11.06 -5.08 -1.66
N LEU A 27 -11.95 -4.48 -0.87
CA LEU A 27 -12.42 -5.04 0.40
C LEU A 27 -13.78 -5.66 0.14
N GLN A 28 -13.88 -6.99 0.21
CA GLN A 28 -15.09 -7.74 -0.14
C GLN A 28 -15.59 -8.61 1.02
N ASP A 29 -14.69 -8.97 1.93
CA ASP A 29 -14.96 -9.82 3.10
C ASP A 29 -14.05 -9.41 4.27
N GLU A 30 -14.37 -9.92 5.47
CA GLU A 30 -13.63 -9.64 6.70
C GLU A 30 -12.15 -9.99 6.58
N MET A 31 -11.80 -11.06 5.85
CA MET A 31 -10.42 -11.46 5.63
C MET A 31 -9.63 -10.41 4.83
N SER A 32 -10.22 -9.84 3.77
CA SER A 32 -9.60 -8.78 2.97
C SER A 32 -9.42 -7.48 3.75
N GLU A 33 -10.30 -7.19 4.71
CA GLU A 33 -10.18 -6.07 5.64
C GLU A 33 -9.06 -6.28 6.65
N GLU A 34 -8.99 -7.45 7.28
CA GLU A 34 -7.91 -7.82 8.21
C GLU A 34 -6.53 -7.74 7.54
N LEU A 35 -6.42 -8.21 6.30
CA LEU A 35 -5.20 -8.11 5.52
C LEU A 35 -4.82 -6.66 5.20
N ALA A 36 -5.79 -5.82 4.82
CA ALA A 36 -5.53 -4.40 4.56
C ALA A 36 -5.05 -3.67 5.82
N VAL A 37 -5.66 -3.97 6.99
CA VAL A 37 -5.22 -3.46 8.29
C VAL A 37 -3.80 -3.93 8.60
N SER A 38 -3.52 -5.22 8.41
CA SER A 38 -2.19 -5.80 8.65
C SER A 38 -1.10 -5.11 7.83
N GLU A 39 -1.34 -4.87 6.53
CA GLU A 39 -0.39 -4.19 5.66
C GLU A 39 -0.06 -2.77 6.17
N ILE A 40 -1.07 -2.01 6.60
CA ILE A 40 -0.87 -0.66 7.14
C ILE A 40 -0.08 -0.72 8.45
N LEU A 41 -0.45 -1.61 9.37
CA LEU A 41 0.20 -1.72 10.69
C LEU A 41 1.68 -2.12 10.55
N VAL A 42 1.99 -3.10 9.70
CA VAL A 42 3.38 -3.54 9.48
C VAL A 42 4.23 -2.38 8.96
N MET A 43 3.75 -1.65 7.95
CA MET A 43 4.48 -0.54 7.34
C MET A 43 4.60 0.66 8.29
N ARG A 44 3.57 0.89 9.12
CA ARG A 44 3.56 1.98 10.10
C ARG A 44 4.55 1.74 11.23
N ASP A 45 4.53 0.54 11.78
CA ASP A 45 5.21 0.22 13.03
C ASP A 45 6.66 -0.27 12.79
N ASN A 46 7.04 -0.61 11.54
CA ASN A 46 8.39 -1.09 11.19
C ASN A 46 9.13 -0.14 10.22
N ARG A 47 9.43 1.08 10.66
CA ARG A 47 10.23 2.02 9.87
C ARG A 47 11.71 1.61 9.83
N ASN A 48 12.22 1.29 8.65
CA ASN A 48 13.62 0.92 8.40
C ASN A 48 14.04 1.35 6.98
N PRO A 49 15.28 1.80 6.72
CA PRO A 49 15.73 2.17 5.37
C PRO A 49 15.60 1.06 4.30
N ASN A 50 15.57 -0.20 4.73
CA ASN A 50 15.39 -1.36 3.83
C ASN A 50 13.94 -1.82 3.70
N ILE A 51 12.99 -1.13 4.34
CA ILE A 51 11.55 -1.37 4.24
C ILE A 51 10.94 -0.18 3.52
N VAL A 52 10.07 -0.44 2.55
CA VAL A 52 9.37 0.63 1.82
C VAL A 52 8.56 1.47 2.82
N THR A 53 8.62 2.78 2.69
CA THR A 53 7.89 3.70 3.56
C THR A 53 6.46 3.89 3.04
N TYR A 54 5.47 3.95 3.95
CA TYR A 54 4.12 4.42 3.64
C TYR A 54 4.08 5.96 3.71
N LEU A 55 3.25 6.58 2.86
CA LEU A 55 3.04 8.03 2.83
C LEU A 55 1.82 8.42 3.66
#